data_AF-T0ZL36-F1
#
_entry.id   AF-T0ZL36-F1
#
_cell.length_a   1.000
_cell.length_b   1.000
_cell.length_c   1.000
_cell.angle_alpha   90.00
_cell.angle_beta   90.00
_cell.angle_gamma   90.00
#
_symmetry.space_group_name_H-M   'P 1'
#
loop_
_entity.id
_entity.type
_entity.pdbx_description
1 polymer ?
#
loop_
_entity_poly.entity_id
_entity_poly.type
_entity_poly.pdbx_seq_one_letter_code
_entity_poly.pdbx_strand_id
1 'polypeptide(L)' 'MRFGVLTGGGDCPGLNPAIRSVVLRAARAGHETVGYLDGWKGVRDGRSRPLAPADVLGLIGRRR' A
#
# COMPACT_ATOMS: atom_id res chain seq x y z
N MET A 1 -9.11 11.52 6.65
CA MET A 1 -8.38 10.65 7.60
C MET A 1 -7.13 10.11 6.92
N ARG A 2 -6.21 9.48 7.67
CA ARG A 2 -4.96 8.91 7.15
C ARG A 2 -4.90 7.42 7.46
N PHE A 3 -4.72 6.59 6.43
CA PHE A 3 -4.71 5.13 6.55
C PHE A 3 -3.30 4.55 6.37
N GLY A 4 -2.94 3.58 7.20
CA GLY A 4 -1.74 2.77 7.05
C GLY A 4 -2.03 1.48 6.31
N VAL A 5 -1.17 1.08 5.37
CA VAL A 5 -1.26 -0.18 4.63
C VAL A 5 0.06 -0.93 4.75
N LEU A 6 -0.01 -2.21 5.07
CA LEU A 6 1.12 -3.15 5.08
C LEU A 6 0.65 -4.50 4.56
N THR A 7 1.58 -5.33 4.09
CA THR A 7 1.33 -6.73 3.78
C THR A 7 2.06 -7.60 4.79
N GLY A 8 1.33 -8.44 5.51
CA GLY A 8 1.90 -9.44 6.41
C GLY A 8 1.87 -10.83 5.76
N GLY A 9 2.89 -11.65 6.02
CA GLY A 9 3.01 -12.99 5.43
C GLY A 9 3.79 -13.01 4.11
N GLY A 10 3.61 -14.08 3.32
CA GLY A 10 4.28 -14.27 2.04
C GLY A 10 3.65 -13.47 0.89
N ASP A 11 4.41 -13.30 -0.20
CA ASP A 11 3.91 -12.63 -1.40
C ASP A 11 2.91 -13.50 -2.16
N CYS A 12 1.85 -12.87 -2.69
CA CYS A 12 0.85 -13.55 -3.49
C CYS A 12 0.30 -12.60 -4.56
N PRO A 13 -0.21 -13.13 -5.70
CA PRO A 13 -0.61 -12.31 -6.84
C PRO A 13 -1.74 -11.31 -6.52
N GLY A 14 -2.48 -11.50 -5.43
CA GLY A 14 -3.56 -10.61 -5.00
C GLY A 14 -3.12 -9.35 -4.26
N LEU A 15 -1.89 -9.28 -3.75
CA LEU A 15 -1.46 -8.18 -2.87
C LEU A 15 -1.39 -6.84 -3.61
N ASN A 16 -0.79 -6.80 -4.79
CA ASN A 16 -0.65 -5.59 -5.57
C ASN A 16 -2.03 -5.00 -6.00
N PRO A 17 -2.99 -5.81 -6.51
CA PRO A 17 -4.37 -5.36 -6.71
C PRO A 17 -5.05 -4.83 -5.44
N ALA A 18 -4.85 -5.47 -4.28
CA ALA A 18 -5.44 -5.04 -3.02
C ALA A 18 -4.87 -3.70 -2.54
N ILE A 19 -3.55 -3.51 -2.59
CA ILE A 19 -2.92 -2.22 -2.25
C ILE A 19 -3.41 -1.12 -3.19
N ARG A 20 -3.47 -1.41 -4.49
CA ARG A 20 -3.98 -0.47 -5.50
C ARG A 20 -5.42 -0.05 -5.20
N SER A 21 -6.30 -1.00 -4.86
CA SER A 21 -7.71 -0.68 -4.61
C SER A 21 -7.88 0.22 -3.39
N VAL A 22 -7.14 -0.04 -2.30
CA VAL A 22 -7.15 0.79 -1.09
C VAL A 22 -6.70 2.21 -1.39
N VAL A 23 -5.53 2.38 -2.04
CA VAL A 23 -4.97 3.71 -2.35
C VAL A 23 -5.92 4.52 -3.24
N LEU A 24 -6.47 3.90 -4.30
CA LEU A 24 -7.39 4.58 -5.21
C LEU A 24 -8.71 4.97 -4.54
N ARG A 25 -9.25 4.10 -3.66
CA ARG A 25 -10.48 4.39 -2.93
C ARG A 25 -10.28 5.48 -1.88
N ALA A 26 -9.20 5.42 -1.11
CA ALA A 26 -8.86 6.46 -0.13
C ALA A 26 -8.69 7.82 -0.80
N ALA A 27 -7.93 7.90 -1.90
CA ALA A 27 -7.74 9.16 -2.63
C ALA A 27 -9.06 9.73 -3.16
N ARG A 28 -9.95 8.90 -3.73
CA ARG A 28 -11.29 9.32 -4.18
C ARG A 28 -12.18 9.84 -3.06
N ALA A 29 -11.98 9.38 -1.84
CA ALA A 29 -12.69 9.84 -0.65
C ALA A 29 -12.01 11.05 0.04
N GLY A 30 -10.96 11.63 -0.55
CA GLY A 30 -10.20 12.73 0.08
C GLY A 30 -9.41 12.28 1.31
N HIS A 31 -8.89 11.05 1.30
CA HIS A 31 -8.10 10.48 2.37
C HIS A 31 -6.68 10.15 1.92
N GLU A 32 -5.75 10.22 2.85
CA GLU A 32 -4.34 9.93 2.60
C GLU A 32 -4.00 8.47 2.93
N THR A 33 -3.04 7.90 2.19
CA THR A 33 -2.54 6.54 2.44
C THR A 33 -1.03 6.54 2.69
N VAL A 34 -0.60 5.75 3.66
CA VAL A 34 0.80 5.51 4.00
C VAL A 34 1.08 4.01 3.87
N GLY A 35 2.08 3.65 3.07
CA GLY A 35 2.57 2.28 2.96
C GLY A 35 3.71 2.03 3.93
N TYR A 36 3.62 0.98 4.72
CA TYR A 36 4.73 0.46 5.54
C TYR A 36 5.48 -0.64 4.79
N LEU A 37 6.80 -0.59 4.86
CA LEU A 37 7.69 -1.52 4.15
C LEU A 37 7.97 -2.76 5.01
N ASP A 38 8.21 -3.91 4.38
CA ASP A 38 8.54 -5.18 5.06
C ASP A 38 7.59 -5.57 6.21
N GLY A 39 6.29 -5.35 5.99
CA GLY A 39 5.23 -5.73 6.92
C GLY A 39 5.38 -5.09 8.30
N TRP A 40 5.18 -5.90 9.35
CA TRP A 40 5.24 -5.43 10.74
C TRP A 40 6.62 -4.90 11.15
N LYS A 41 7.71 -5.38 10.52
CA LYS A 41 9.05 -4.87 10.81
C LYS A 41 9.15 -3.38 10.45
N GLY A 42 8.62 -2.94 9.31
CA GLY A 42 8.63 -1.52 8.98
C GLY A 42 7.71 -0.67 9.85
N VAL A 43 6.63 -1.23 10.40
CA VAL A 43 5.84 -0.50 11.40
C VAL A 43 6.68 -0.23 12.64
N ARG A 44 7.31 -1.26 13.20
CA ARG A 44 8.18 -1.15 14.38
C ARG A 44 9.35 -0.20 14.14
N ASP A 45 9.98 -0.30 12.97
CA ASP A 45 11.18 0.46 12.63
C ASP A 45 10.85 1.85 12.03
N GLY A 46 9.57 2.25 11.95
CA GLY A 46 9.14 3.53 11.39
C GLY A 46 9.33 3.68 9.88
N ARG A 47 9.58 2.58 9.15
CA ARG A 47 9.82 2.58 7.69
C ARG A 47 8.52 2.63 6.93
N SER A 48 8.12 3.85 6.57
CA SER A 48 6.90 4.14 5.84
C SER A 48 7.11 5.19 4.76
N ARG A 49 6.19 5.24 3.80
CA ARG A 49 6.13 6.30 2.79
C ARG A 49 4.69 6.64 2.40
N PRO A 50 4.39 7.88 1.97
CA PRO A 50 3.10 8.18 1.35
C PRO A 50 2.88 7.34 0.09
N LEU A 51 1.61 7.00 -0.16
CA LEU A 51 1.14 6.32 -1.37
C LEU A 51 0.08 7.19 -2.05
N ALA A 52 0.40 7.66 -3.25
CA ALA A 52 -0.49 8.38 -4.15
C ALA A 52 -1.05 7.44 -5.24
N PRO A 53 -2.15 7.82 -5.91
CA PRO A 53 -2.67 7.07 -7.06
C PRO A 53 -1.60 6.73 -8.10
N ALA A 54 -0.69 7.65 -8.40
CA ALA A 54 0.40 7.43 -9.36
C ALA A 54 1.34 6.27 -8.97
N ASP A 55 1.55 6.03 -7.67
CA ASP A 55 2.39 4.93 -7.17
C ASP A 55 1.81 3.54 -7.48
N VAL A 56 0.49 3.44 -7.71
CA VAL A 56 -0.22 2.16 -7.81
C VAL A 56 -0.78 1.86 -9.19
N LEU A 57 -0.67 2.78 -10.16
CA LEU A 57 -1.23 2.60 -11.51
C LEU A 57 -0.58 1.43 -12.26
N GLY A 58 0.72 1.21 -12.09
CA GLY A 58 1.49 0.14 -12.75
C GLY A 58 1.69 -1.14 -11.92
N LEU A 59 0.98 -1.31 -10.81
CA LEU A 59 1.17 -2.46 -9.92
C LEU A 59 0.49 -3.75 -10.43
N ILE A 60 -0.54 -3.64 -11.26
CA ILE A 60 -1.21 -4.81 -11.83
C ILE A 60 -0.27 -5.46 -12.84
N GLY A 61 0.07 -6.74 -12.63
CA GLY A 61 0.99 -7.49 -13.50
C GLY A 61 2.47 -7.39 -13.14
N ARG A 62 2.84 -6.55 -12.15
CA ARG A 62 4.18 -6.58 -11.55
C ARG A 62 4.23 -7.67 -10.47
N ARG A 63 5.24 -8.54 -10.54
CA ARG A 63 5.66 -9.34 -9.38
C ARG A 63 6.36 -8.41 -8.39
N ARG A 64 6.09 -8.60 -7.10
CA ARG A 64 6.73 -7.85 -6.04
C ARG A 64 8.12 -8.40 -5.73
#